data_AF-A0A8X6VYL1-F1
#
_entry.id   AF-A0A8X6VYL1-F1
#
_cell.length_a   1.000
_cell.length_b   1.000
_cell.length_c   1.000
_cell.angle_alpha   90.00
_cell.angle_beta   90.00
_cell.angle_gamma   90.00
#
_symmetry.space_group_name_H-M   'P 1'
#
loop_
_entity.id
_entity.type
_entity.pdbx_description
1 polymer ?
#
loop_
_entity_poly.entity_id
_entity_poly.type
_entity_poly.pdbx_seq_one_letter_code
_entity_poly.pdbx_strand_id
1 'polypeptide(L)'
;MTCISSSTRRVFSGNRFRTHDSTMLGAHGHDPSATAAFDQVSEFDRGRIVTYRDCGLSFKEIGSRVGRNQTTVTRICDRWMQEGTTDRHGRSHPPQCTTLREDRKIVRMTVTDLSVTSRTVAEHIESVTHHSVSVRTIRRRLQQSGLSARRPLLGLPLKQNHRHLRRQWCDERRR
;
A
#
# COMPACT_ATOMS: atom_id res chain seq x y z
N MET A 1 15.99 -38.74 6.43
CA MET A 1 17.34 -38.46 5.88
C MET A 1 17.11 -38.12 4.41
N THR A 2 17.35 -36.93 3.86
CA THR A 2 18.37 -35.89 4.08
C THR A 2 17.82 -34.55 3.56
N CYS A 3 18.22 -33.44 4.18
CA CYS A 3 18.01 -32.08 3.70
C CYS A 3 19.14 -31.69 2.73
N ILE A 4 18.85 -31.06 1.58
CA ILE A 4 19.79 -30.14 0.90
C ILE A 4 19.02 -29.00 0.21
N SER A 5 19.37 -27.78 0.63
CA SER A 5 19.01 -26.47 0.09
C SER A 5 19.50 -26.24 -1.34
N SER A 6 18.85 -25.35 -2.12
CA SER A 6 19.54 -24.23 -2.82
C SER A 6 18.59 -23.38 -3.69
N SER A 7 18.54 -22.11 -3.31
CA SER A 7 18.40 -20.89 -4.12
C SER A 7 18.49 -21.03 -5.63
N THR A 8 17.57 -20.37 -6.37
CA THR A 8 17.95 -19.49 -7.50
C THR A 8 16.85 -18.44 -7.73
N ARG A 9 17.14 -17.19 -7.33
CA ARG A 9 16.49 -15.99 -7.90
C ARG A 9 16.77 -15.95 -9.39
N ARG A 10 15.75 -15.65 -10.20
CA ARG A 10 15.99 -15.03 -11.50
C ARG A 10 14.95 -13.94 -11.75
N VAL A 11 15.41 -12.71 -11.53
CA VAL A 11 14.77 -11.46 -11.93
C VAL A 11 15.09 -11.30 -13.42
N PHE A 12 14.10 -11.09 -14.28
CA PHE A 12 14.34 -10.55 -15.61
C PHE A 12 13.29 -9.50 -15.94
N SER A 13 13.78 -8.27 -15.90
CA SER A 13 13.24 -7.06 -16.48
C SER A 13 13.29 -7.08 -18.01
N GLY A 14 12.34 -6.41 -18.68
CA GLY A 14 12.61 -5.75 -19.96
C GLY A 14 11.47 -5.74 -20.97
N ASN A 15 10.92 -4.55 -21.25
CA ASN A 15 10.92 -3.87 -22.56
C ASN A 15 10.11 -2.57 -22.39
N ARG A 16 10.67 -1.34 -22.45
CA ARG A 16 11.41 -0.65 -23.53
C ARG A 16 10.69 -0.67 -24.89
N PHE A 17 9.77 0.28 -25.06
CA PHE A 17 9.44 0.84 -26.37
C PHE A 17 10.25 2.13 -26.55
N ARG A 18 11.04 2.19 -27.63
CA ARG A 18 11.68 3.39 -28.19
C ARG A 18 10.90 3.77 -29.45
N THR A 19 10.59 5.04 -29.61
CA THR A 19 10.38 5.67 -30.91
C THR A 19 11.08 7.04 -30.91
N HIS A 20 12.05 7.13 -31.83
CA HIS A 20 12.71 8.23 -32.53
C HIS A 20 12.59 9.71 -32.10
N ASP A 21 13.76 10.23 -31.73
CA ASP A 21 14.47 11.49 -32.05
C ASP A 21 13.87 12.58 -32.96
N SER A 22 13.97 13.85 -32.52
CA SER A 22 14.40 15.03 -33.32
C SER A 22 14.49 16.33 -32.50
N THR A 23 15.72 16.67 -32.09
CA THR A 23 16.47 17.94 -32.33
C THR A 23 15.84 19.35 -32.10
N MET A 24 16.30 19.96 -31.00
CA MET A 24 16.91 21.31 -30.80
C MET A 24 16.10 22.60 -30.54
N LEU A 25 16.72 23.37 -29.61
CA LEU A 25 16.68 24.80 -29.31
C LEU A 25 15.60 25.35 -28.36
N GLY A 26 16.07 25.68 -27.15
CA GLY A 26 15.34 26.46 -26.16
C GLY A 26 15.95 26.29 -24.77
N ALA A 27 17.20 26.75 -24.57
CA ALA A 27 17.82 26.84 -23.25
C ALA A 27 17.13 27.93 -22.42
N HIS A 28 15.93 27.64 -21.93
CA HIS A 28 15.41 28.29 -20.75
C HIS A 28 16.01 27.56 -19.56
N GLY A 29 16.84 28.27 -18.80
CA GLY A 29 17.32 27.79 -17.51
C GLY A 29 16.13 27.34 -16.68
N HIS A 30 15.99 26.02 -16.53
CA HIS A 30 15.14 25.47 -15.49
C HIS A 30 15.89 25.74 -14.19
N ASP A 31 15.58 26.87 -13.55
CA ASP A 31 15.93 27.07 -12.14
C ASP A 31 15.39 25.86 -11.38
N PRO A 32 16.24 24.99 -10.78
CA PRO A 32 15.76 23.84 -10.00
C PRO A 32 15.17 24.27 -8.65
N SER A 33 15.01 25.58 -8.42
CA SER A 33 14.48 26.15 -7.18
C SER A 33 12.96 26.29 -7.23
N ALA A 34 12.20 25.19 -7.38
CA ALA A 34 10.74 25.28 -7.25
C ALA A 34 10.00 23.99 -6.86
N THR A 35 10.65 23.00 -6.26
CA THR A 35 9.95 22.07 -5.35
C THR A 35 10.75 21.97 -4.06
N ALA A 36 10.68 23.03 -3.26
CA ALA A 36 11.02 22.93 -1.85
C ALA A 36 10.02 21.93 -1.23
N ALA A 37 10.38 20.64 -1.24
CA ALA A 37 9.74 19.67 -0.37
C ALA A 37 9.84 20.25 1.04
N PHE A 38 8.70 20.48 1.70
CA PHE A 38 8.69 21.00 3.06
C PHE A 38 9.42 20.01 3.95
N ASP A 39 10.71 20.26 4.16
CA ASP A 39 11.54 19.34 4.90
C ASP A 39 11.07 19.29 6.35
N GLN A 40 10.88 18.07 6.80
CA GLN A 40 10.25 17.75 8.05
C GLN A 40 11.28 17.90 9.17
N VAL A 41 11.05 18.82 10.13
CA VAL A 41 11.96 19.03 11.28
C VAL A 41 12.31 17.71 11.95
N SER A 42 13.60 17.37 11.97
CA SER A 42 14.09 16.12 12.55
C SER A 42 13.73 16.00 14.04
N GLU A 43 13.66 14.79 14.56
CA GLU A 43 13.42 14.55 15.99
C GLU A 43 14.48 15.24 16.86
N PHE A 44 15.75 15.12 16.44
CA PHE A 44 16.87 15.78 17.09
C PHE A 44 16.71 17.30 17.14
N ASP A 45 16.33 17.94 16.03
CA ASP A 45 16.10 19.38 15.98
C ASP A 45 14.93 19.81 16.87
N ARG A 46 13.90 18.97 17.04
CA ARG A 46 12.78 19.25 17.95
C ARG A 46 13.24 19.23 19.41
N GLY A 47 14.10 18.29 19.79
CA GLY A 47 14.74 18.27 21.11
C GLY A 47 15.64 19.49 21.33
N ARG A 48 16.41 19.91 20.33
CA ARG A 48 17.21 21.15 20.38
C ARG A 48 16.34 22.40 20.56
N ILE A 49 15.19 22.45 19.89
CA ILE A 49 14.24 23.57 20.03
C ILE A 49 13.73 23.67 21.47
N VAL A 50 13.34 22.55 22.09
CA VAL A 50 12.87 22.53 23.48
C VAL A 50 13.98 22.92 24.44
N THR A 51 15.16 22.31 24.32
CA THR A 51 16.30 22.63 25.20
C THR A 51 16.73 24.09 25.10
N TYR A 52 16.80 24.67 23.90
CA TYR A 52 17.08 26.11 23.76
C TYR A 52 15.97 26.98 24.34
N ARG A 53 14.72 26.52 24.29
CA ARG A 53 13.61 27.24 24.91
C ARG A 53 13.74 27.25 26.43
N ASP A 54 14.11 26.11 27.03
CA ASP A 54 14.36 25.99 28.48
C ASP A 54 15.56 26.84 28.93
N CYS A 55 16.56 27.01 28.06
CA CYS A 55 17.68 27.94 28.28
C CYS A 55 17.30 29.44 28.11
N GLY A 56 16.03 29.77 27.83
CA GLY A 56 15.54 31.14 27.79
C GLY A 56 15.75 31.90 26.48
N LEU A 57 16.14 31.22 25.39
CA LEU A 57 16.32 31.90 24.09
C LEU A 57 15.00 32.37 23.49
N SER A 58 15.07 33.41 22.67
CA SER A 58 13.92 33.86 21.87
C SER A 58 13.64 32.91 20.70
N PHE A 59 12.37 32.82 20.28
CA PHE A 59 11.97 31.95 19.17
C PHE A 59 12.73 32.23 17.86
N LYS A 60 13.09 33.50 17.60
CA LYS A 60 13.84 33.92 16.42
C LYS A 60 15.29 33.39 16.44
N GLU A 61 15.95 33.47 17.60
CA GLU A 61 17.30 32.94 17.78
C GLU A 61 17.33 31.42 17.67
N ILE A 62 16.35 30.74 18.26
CA ILE A 62 16.20 29.29 18.15
C ILE A 62 16.03 28.88 16.69
N GLY A 63 15.14 29.57 15.96
CA GLY A 63 14.93 29.32 14.53
C GLY A 63 16.21 29.50 13.71
N SER A 64 16.99 30.53 14.02
CA SER A 64 18.28 30.80 13.36
C SER A 64 19.32 29.70 13.65
N ARG A 65 19.39 29.20 14.89
CA ARG A 65 20.34 28.13 15.28
C ARG A 65 19.99 26.75 14.72
N VAL A 66 18.70 26.49 14.51
CA VAL A 66 18.18 25.20 14.01
C VAL A 66 17.92 25.25 12.50
N GLY A 67 18.02 26.42 11.86
CA GLY A 67 17.76 26.60 10.43
C GLY A 67 16.28 26.45 10.06
N ARG A 68 15.35 26.86 10.94
CA ARG A 68 13.91 26.72 10.75
C ARG A 68 13.19 28.05 10.97
N ASN A 69 12.03 28.21 10.33
CA ASN A 69 11.19 29.40 10.52
C ASN A 69 10.72 29.50 11.98
N GLN A 70 10.71 30.73 12.54
CA GLN A 70 10.18 31.05 13.85
C GLN A 70 8.80 30.44 14.11
N THR A 71 7.89 30.46 13.13
CA THR A 71 6.54 29.86 13.25
C THR A 71 6.58 28.35 13.56
N THR A 72 7.56 27.65 13.00
CA THR A 72 7.77 26.23 13.25
C THR A 72 8.28 25.98 14.66
N VAL A 73 9.19 26.84 15.14
CA VAL A 73 9.71 26.81 16.51
C VAL A 73 8.59 27.05 17.51
N THR A 74 7.82 28.13 17.33
CA THR A 74 6.68 28.48 18.20
C THR A 74 5.70 27.30 18.30
N ARG A 75 5.29 26.72 17.17
CA ARG A 75 4.38 25.57 17.17
C ARG A 75 4.92 24.34 17.92
N ILE A 76 6.23 24.10 17.87
CA ILE A 76 6.86 22.98 18.59
C ILE A 76 6.89 23.28 20.09
N CYS A 77 7.27 24.49 20.49
CA CYS A 77 7.27 24.90 21.89
C CYS A 77 5.86 24.91 22.50
N ASP A 78 4.86 25.42 21.77
CA ASP A 78 3.47 25.42 22.23
C ASP A 78 2.96 24.01 22.47
N ARG A 79 3.27 23.08 21.55
CA ARG A 79 2.96 21.67 21.73
C ARG A 79 3.65 21.08 22.93
N TRP A 80 4.94 21.35 23.10
CA TRP A 80 5.69 20.86 24.26
C TRP A 80 5.05 21.33 25.57
N MET A 81 4.62 22.59 25.66
CA MET A 81 3.94 23.12 26.84
C MET A 81 2.55 22.47 27.08
N GLN A 82 1.82 22.12 26.03
CA GLN A 82 0.47 21.55 26.13
C GLN A 82 0.46 20.04 26.39
N GLU A 83 1.32 19.30 25.70
CA GLU A 83 1.28 17.84 25.62
C GLU A 83 2.50 17.17 26.27
N GLY A 84 3.56 17.91 26.57
CA GLY A 84 4.81 17.35 27.09
C GLY A 84 5.55 16.42 26.12
N THR A 85 5.23 16.49 24.82
CA THR A 85 5.88 15.67 23.80
C THR A 85 6.35 16.50 22.62
N THR A 86 7.56 16.17 22.13
CA THR A 86 8.06 16.66 20.85
C THR A 86 7.57 15.81 19.69
N ASP A 87 6.94 14.67 19.94
CA ASP A 87 6.59 13.73 18.90
C ASP A 87 5.56 14.31 17.93
N ARG A 88 5.52 13.67 16.76
CA ARG A 88 4.48 13.95 15.80
C ARG A 88 3.32 13.03 16.09
N HIS A 89 2.13 13.62 16.09
CA HIS A 89 0.91 12.86 15.91
C HIS A 89 1.03 11.98 14.66
N GLY A 90 0.79 10.69 14.85
CA GLY A 90 0.60 9.77 13.73
C GLY A 90 -0.51 10.31 12.83
N ARG A 91 -0.35 10.14 11.52
CA ARG A 91 -1.47 10.41 10.61
C ARG A 91 -2.55 9.37 10.88
N SER A 92 -3.72 9.82 11.30
CA SER A 92 -4.90 8.97 11.30
C SER A 92 -5.23 8.56 9.87
N HIS A 93 -5.46 7.28 9.66
CA HIS A 93 -5.99 6.81 8.39
C HIS A 93 -7.45 7.22 8.24
N PRO A 94 -7.92 7.54 7.03
CA PRO A 94 -9.34 7.75 6.78
C PRO A 94 -10.16 6.55 7.28
N PRO A 95 -11.40 6.79 7.77
CA PRO A 95 -12.26 5.72 8.22
C PRO A 95 -12.47 4.69 7.10
N GLN A 96 -12.45 3.42 7.47
CA GLN A 96 -12.62 2.34 6.52
C GLN A 96 -14.11 2.19 6.17
N CYS A 97 -14.39 2.03 4.88
CA CYS A 97 -15.75 1.80 4.36
C CYS A 97 -16.35 0.45 4.81
N THR A 98 -15.53 -0.49 5.26
CA THR A 98 -16.01 -1.80 5.75
C THR A 98 -15.56 -2.06 7.18
N THR A 99 -16.39 -2.77 7.92
CA THR A 99 -16.10 -3.22 9.29
C THR A 99 -15.31 -4.53 9.28
N LEU A 100 -14.64 -4.85 10.40
CA LEU A 100 -13.93 -6.13 10.54
C LEU A 100 -14.87 -7.34 10.41
N ARG A 101 -16.15 -7.18 10.75
CA ARG A 101 -17.17 -8.23 10.61
C ARG A 101 -17.51 -8.49 9.15
N GLU A 102 -17.67 -7.43 8.36
CA GLU A 102 -17.86 -7.53 6.91
C GLU A 102 -16.64 -8.13 6.22
N ASP A 103 -15.43 -7.72 6.60
CA ASP A 103 -14.19 -8.25 6.02
C ASP A 103 -14.08 -9.77 6.24
N ARG A 104 -14.42 -10.27 7.43
CA ARG A 104 -14.49 -11.72 7.69
C ARG A 104 -15.56 -12.41 6.84
N LYS A 105 -16.71 -11.76 6.62
CA LYS A 105 -17.79 -12.29 5.78
C LYS A 105 -17.36 -12.37 4.31
N ILE A 106 -16.70 -11.34 3.80
CA ILE A 106 -16.12 -11.28 2.45
C ILE A 106 -15.14 -12.44 2.24
N VAL A 107 -14.22 -12.65 3.18
CA VAL A 107 -13.25 -13.75 3.11
C VAL A 107 -13.95 -15.10 3.17
N ARG A 108 -14.90 -15.29 4.10
CA ARG A 108 -15.63 -16.56 4.22
C ARG A 108 -16.38 -16.92 2.94
N MET A 109 -17.13 -15.97 2.38
CA MET A 109 -17.91 -16.20 1.15
C MET A 109 -17.03 -16.66 -0.01
N THR A 110 -15.85 -16.04 -0.17
CA THR A 110 -14.93 -16.37 -1.26
C THR A 110 -14.16 -17.66 -1.03
N VAL A 111 -13.91 -18.07 0.22
CA VAL A 111 -13.26 -19.35 0.52
C VAL A 111 -14.25 -20.51 0.41
N THR A 112 -15.52 -20.31 0.78
CA THR A 112 -16.57 -21.34 0.67
C THR A 112 -16.91 -21.64 -0.79
N ASP A 113 -16.97 -20.62 -1.65
CA ASP A 113 -17.18 -20.80 -3.09
C ASP A 113 -16.20 -19.92 -3.89
N LEU A 114 -15.20 -20.60 -4.46
CA LEU A 114 -14.11 -19.98 -5.24
C LEU A 114 -14.58 -19.40 -6.58
N SER A 115 -15.81 -19.69 -7.02
CA SER A 115 -16.40 -19.17 -8.26
C SER A 115 -17.06 -17.79 -8.09
N VAL A 116 -17.31 -17.37 -6.83
CA VAL A 116 -17.98 -16.12 -6.51
C VAL A 116 -17.12 -14.93 -6.94
N THR A 117 -17.73 -14.00 -7.68
CA THR A 117 -17.04 -12.81 -8.18
C THR A 117 -17.07 -11.68 -7.15
N SER A 118 -16.09 -10.76 -7.17
CA SER A 118 -16.09 -9.60 -6.27
C SER A 118 -17.34 -8.71 -6.37
N ARG A 119 -18.04 -8.72 -7.52
CA ARG A 119 -19.31 -8.01 -7.70
C ARG A 119 -20.45 -8.66 -6.91
N THR A 120 -20.61 -9.97 -7.02
CA THR A 120 -21.66 -10.71 -6.30
C THR A 120 -21.43 -10.65 -4.78
N VAL A 121 -20.17 -10.63 -4.34
CA VAL A 121 -19.85 -10.36 -2.93
C VAL A 121 -20.27 -8.95 -2.52
N ALA A 122 -20.00 -7.93 -3.34
CA ALA A 122 -20.41 -6.55 -3.04
C ALA A 122 -21.93 -6.42 -2.89
N GLU A 123 -22.70 -6.95 -3.85
CA GLU A 123 -24.16 -6.97 -3.82
C GLU A 123 -24.71 -7.68 -2.57
N HIS A 124 -24.08 -8.80 -2.17
CA HIS A 124 -24.47 -9.52 -0.96
C HIS A 124 -24.11 -8.77 0.34
N ILE A 125 -23.02 -8.02 0.37
CA ILE A 125 -22.70 -7.19 1.53
C ILE A 125 -23.67 -6.01 1.62
N GLU A 126 -23.96 -5.37 0.49
CA GLU A 126 -24.91 -4.27 0.41
C GLU A 126 -26.32 -4.69 0.82
N SER A 127 -26.78 -5.89 0.42
CA SER A 127 -28.10 -6.40 0.80
C SER A 127 -28.25 -6.69 2.30
N VAL A 128 -27.15 -6.99 3.00
CA VAL A 128 -27.16 -7.32 4.44
C VAL A 128 -26.89 -6.12 5.33
N THR A 129 -26.03 -5.20 4.89
CA THR A 129 -25.59 -4.05 5.70
C THR A 129 -26.28 -2.75 5.28
N HIS A 130 -26.98 -2.72 4.14
CA HIS A 130 -27.55 -1.51 3.53
C HIS A 130 -26.53 -0.40 3.28
N HIS A 131 -25.26 -0.79 3.05
CA HIS A 131 -24.15 0.10 2.76
C HIS A 131 -23.49 -0.32 1.46
N SER A 132 -23.36 0.63 0.53
CA SER A 132 -22.77 0.35 -0.78
C SER A 132 -21.26 0.20 -0.67
N VAL A 133 -20.74 -0.97 -1.06
CA VAL A 133 -19.30 -1.26 -1.04
C VAL A 133 -18.82 -1.42 -2.47
N SER A 134 -17.83 -0.63 -2.87
CA SER A 134 -17.28 -0.75 -4.22
C SER A 134 -16.60 -2.11 -4.45
N VAL A 135 -16.69 -2.64 -5.67
CA VAL A 135 -15.98 -3.87 -6.08
C VAL A 135 -14.47 -3.75 -5.86
N ARG A 136 -13.91 -2.54 -6.01
CA ARG A 136 -12.50 -2.26 -5.72
C ARG A 136 -12.17 -2.45 -4.23
N THR A 137 -13.06 -2.03 -3.34
CA THR A 137 -12.92 -2.26 -1.89
C THR A 137 -12.91 -3.74 -1.59
N ILE A 138 -13.83 -4.53 -2.15
CA ILE A 138 -13.88 -5.99 -1.99
C ILE A 138 -12.55 -6.64 -2.42
N ARG A 139 -12.06 -6.32 -3.63
CA ARG A 139 -10.77 -6.84 -4.12
C ARG A 139 -9.61 -6.49 -3.20
N ARG A 140 -9.56 -5.25 -2.69
CA ARG A 140 -8.53 -4.82 -1.74
C ARG A 140 -8.58 -5.63 -0.45
N ARG A 141 -9.77 -5.91 0.10
CA ARG A 141 -9.93 -6.75 1.30
C ARG A 141 -9.46 -8.18 1.07
N LEU A 142 -9.85 -8.78 -0.05
CA LEU A 142 -9.40 -10.11 -0.42
C LEU A 142 -7.86 -10.16 -0.53
N GLN A 143 -7.24 -9.18 -1.20
CA GLN A 143 -5.79 -9.08 -1.32
C GLN A 143 -5.10 -8.89 0.04
N GLN A 144 -5.65 -8.06 0.93
CA GLN A 144 -5.14 -7.88 2.30
C GLN A 144 -5.18 -9.19 3.10
N SER A 145 -6.15 -10.07 2.80
CA SER A 145 -6.25 -11.41 3.38
C SER A 145 -5.49 -12.49 2.59
N GLY A 146 -4.69 -12.11 1.59
CA GLY A 146 -3.90 -13.04 0.78
C GLY A 146 -4.67 -13.78 -0.32
N LEU A 147 -5.94 -13.43 -0.55
CA LEU A 147 -6.77 -14.01 -1.59
C LEU A 147 -6.67 -13.20 -2.89
N SER A 148 -6.24 -13.85 -3.96
CA SER A 148 -6.21 -13.28 -5.30
C SER A 148 -6.60 -14.35 -6.32
N ALA A 149 -7.33 -13.94 -7.36
CA ALA A 149 -7.61 -14.82 -8.48
C ALA A 149 -6.29 -15.10 -9.22
N ARG A 150 -5.99 -16.38 -9.48
CA ARG A 150 -4.88 -16.77 -10.34
C ARG A 150 -5.38 -17.19 -11.70
N ARG A 151 -4.72 -16.70 -12.75
CA ARG A 151 -4.87 -17.25 -14.11
C ARG A 151 -3.87 -18.40 -14.26
N PRO A 152 -4.30 -19.61 -14.68
CA PRO A 152 -3.35 -20.68 -14.99
C PRO A 152 -2.41 -20.22 -16.10
N LEU A 153 -1.10 -20.47 -15.93
CA LEU A 153 -0.05 -19.99 -16.83
C LEU A 153 -0.20 -20.54 -18.25
N LEU A 154 -0.72 -21.76 -18.37
CA LEU A 154 -0.96 -22.45 -19.63
C LEU A 154 -2.24 -23.26 -19.50
N GLY A 155 -3.29 -22.88 -20.23
CA GLY A 155 -4.44 -23.75 -20.44
C GLY A 155 -4.14 -24.66 -21.62
N LEU A 156 -3.35 -25.73 -21.43
CA LEU A 156 -3.24 -26.78 -22.45
C LEU A 156 -4.57 -27.52 -22.50
N PRO A 157 -5.39 -27.36 -23.56
CA PRO A 157 -6.64 -28.08 -23.64
C PRO A 157 -6.33 -29.58 -23.70
N LEU A 158 -6.93 -30.37 -22.82
CA LEU A 158 -6.85 -31.83 -22.95
C LEU A 158 -7.46 -32.22 -24.31
N LYS A 159 -6.67 -32.91 -25.16
CA LYS A 159 -7.18 -33.51 -26.40
C LYS A 159 -8.37 -34.42 -26.08
N GLN A 160 -9.32 -34.53 -27.01
CA GLN A 160 -10.54 -35.35 -26.88
C GLN A 160 -10.22 -36.75 -26.29
N ASN A 161 -9.23 -37.45 -26.88
CA ASN A 161 -8.81 -38.79 -26.46
C ASN A 161 -8.33 -38.83 -24.99
N HIS A 162 -7.59 -37.82 -24.54
CA HIS A 162 -7.12 -37.75 -23.14
C HIS A 162 -8.29 -37.54 -22.16
N ARG A 163 -9.34 -36.81 -22.57
CA ARG A 163 -10.55 -36.66 -21.75
C ARG A 163 -11.31 -37.98 -21.61
N HIS A 164 -11.47 -38.73 -22.70
CA HIS A 164 -12.12 -40.04 -22.69
C HIS A 164 -11.36 -41.05 -21.81
N LEU A 165 -10.05 -41.20 -22.00
CA LEU A 165 -9.23 -42.13 -21.21
C LEU A 165 -9.24 -41.81 -19.72
N ARG A 166 -9.13 -40.52 -19.36
CA ARG A 166 -9.20 -40.10 -17.95
C ARG A 166 -10.56 -40.40 -17.33
N ARG A 167 -11.64 -40.18 -18.08
CA ARG A 167 -13.00 -40.48 -17.61
C ARG A 167 -13.19 -41.98 -17.40
N GLN A 168 -12.80 -42.79 -18.39
CA GLN A 168 -12.87 -44.24 -18.30
C GLN A 168 -12.07 -44.78 -17.10
N TRP A 169 -10.85 -44.28 -16.89
CA TRP A 169 -10.02 -44.67 -15.74
C TRP A 169 -10.68 -44.37 -14.39
N CYS A 170 -11.34 -43.21 -14.27
CA CYS A 170 -12.10 -42.84 -13.08
C CYS A 170 -13.36 -43.70 -12.90
N ASP A 171 -14.08 -43.99 -13.98
CA ASP A 171 -15.30 -44.79 -13.95
C ASP A 171 -14.99 -46.26 -13.58
N GLU A 172 -13.90 -46.84 -14.09
CA GLU A 172 -13.40 -48.18 -13.73
C GLU A 172 -13.02 -48.34 -12.25
N ARG A 173 -12.65 -47.23 -11.59
CA ARG A 173 -12.17 -47.21 -10.20
C ARG A 173 -13.15 -46.56 -9.24
N ARG A 174 -14.35 -46.20 -9.71
CA ARG A 174 -15.43 -45.70 -8.88
C ARG A 174 -16.10 -46.91 -8.21
N ARG A 175 -15.64 -47.24 -7.00
CA ARG A 175 -16.36 -48.12 -6.07
C ARG A 175 -17.52 -47.37 -5.43
#